data_AF-A0A8H4RSF9-F1
#
_entry.id   AF-A0A8H4RSF9-F1
#
_cell.length_a   1.000
_cell.length_b   1.000
_cell.length_c   1.000
_cell.angle_alpha   90.00
_cell.angle_beta   90.00
_cell.angle_gamma   90.00
#
_symmetry.space_group_name_H-M   'P 1'
#
loop_
_entity.id
_entity.type
_entity.pdbx_description
1 polymer ?
#
loop_
_entity_poly.entity_id
_entity_poly.type
_entity_poly.pdbx_seq_one_letter_code
_entity_poly.pdbx_strand_id
1 'polypeptide(L)'
;MPASLADLPDGVGQGLEPRRPLYLPPHANRTKNMFHCSYHTSQPSFKKIQESIPPPASLLESLTFAIAFIDQGIHASRTIDEKYEILEKRYQAATDIISNDLTELEKIRGETISRRSRIIELEDELVVQKRLSERLRLNLIKAGDGTIAVDGPETPKSIEVQEKLDKATARAKEFEGKFDEAQKEIADLKSQLAAVEKNNANLKEETTGLQTSIAAQETELLALRRELAQVSACFEEAKHHLDVDGHIIAGLQDERGILKKENRERALEVESIKTEYEATRRALNDELDKSHENAEALQEEKNLLEAKYQDSEEAKKASEAQLEEKTTLFEATHHDCEANLTAAKEARKSLNEEKNLFEAKHQDCEARLAAAEEARKSLEAQLEEAKKPVLPNKVTLRNPIAIAGSLTGALTKIDDVFFQLDLPFAVTLYGHASTKIFVTDNGMLCLDKGTDAVNHRIGQVLPSRDGIPPYSLFPFWTDLMICEGKPHGIYYEIVGETGARTLTVEWYVTRYGQEDQYFHFNLLLEEARPNVVTFKYYDAVDKGAQCTIGVQGPTEFKLFSYNEQKVAPGLQVVFDTGTANAMAVSTFSVE
;
A
#
# COMPACT_ATOMS: atom_id res chain seq x y z
N MET A 1 -6.75 52.39 -56.16
CA MET A 1 -7.80 53.41 -55.90
C MET A 1 -8.77 53.38 -57.08
N PRO A 2 -10.09 53.48 -56.87
CA PRO A 2 -11.00 52.32 -56.87
C PRO A 2 -12.15 52.40 -57.90
N ALA A 3 -12.83 51.28 -58.18
CA ALA A 3 -14.23 51.12 -58.62
C ALA A 3 -14.45 49.66 -59.09
N SER A 4 -15.61 48.98 -59.08
CA SER A 4 -16.96 49.07 -58.48
C SER A 4 -17.92 48.30 -59.42
N LEU A 5 -19.06 47.82 -58.88
CA LEU A 5 -20.29 47.31 -59.51
C LEU A 5 -20.32 45.81 -59.88
N ALA A 6 -21.15 44.95 -59.24
CA ALA A 6 -22.63 44.82 -59.26
C ALA A 6 -23.13 44.17 -60.58
N ASP A 7 -24.14 43.29 -60.69
CA ASP A 7 -25.02 42.50 -59.81
C ASP A 7 -25.67 41.41 -60.73
N LEU A 8 -25.89 40.20 -60.18
CA LEU A 8 -26.88 39.09 -60.40
C LEU A 8 -27.83 39.03 -61.65
N PRO A 9 -28.29 37.83 -62.14
CA PRO A 9 -29.37 37.05 -61.46
C PRO A 9 -29.52 35.51 -61.67
N ASP A 10 -30.20 34.91 -60.67
CA ASP A 10 -31.26 33.86 -60.61
C ASP A 10 -31.23 32.44 -61.27
N GLY A 11 -31.37 31.43 -60.38
CA GLY A 11 -32.26 30.24 -60.45
C GLY A 11 -31.83 29.04 -61.32
N VAL A 12 -31.94 27.76 -60.96
CA VAL A 12 -32.72 27.00 -59.97
C VAL A 12 -32.04 25.63 -59.73
N GLY A 13 -31.89 25.24 -58.45
CA GLY A 13 -32.11 23.89 -57.90
C GLY A 13 -31.28 22.68 -58.36
N GLN A 14 -30.41 22.17 -57.47
CA GLN A 14 -30.45 20.77 -56.95
C GLN A 14 -29.37 20.54 -55.88
N GLY A 15 -29.81 20.11 -54.69
CA GLY A 15 -29.13 19.10 -53.85
C GLY A 15 -27.93 19.50 -52.98
N LEU A 16 -28.16 20.18 -51.85
CA LEU A 16 -27.28 20.06 -50.65
C LEU A 16 -28.14 20.10 -49.37
N GLU A 17 -28.10 19.00 -48.61
CA GLU A 17 -28.76 18.86 -47.31
C GLU A 17 -28.19 19.82 -46.25
N PRO A 18 -29.03 20.54 -45.49
CA PRO A 18 -28.59 21.29 -44.32
C PRO A 18 -28.52 20.41 -43.06
N ARG A 19 -27.39 20.57 -42.36
CA ARG A 19 -27.08 20.03 -41.03
C ARG A 19 -28.25 20.20 -40.06
N ARG A 20 -28.62 19.11 -39.38
CA ARG A 20 -29.61 19.13 -38.30
C ARG A 20 -29.18 20.07 -37.16
N PRO A 21 -30.09 20.90 -36.63
CA PRO A 21 -29.85 21.63 -35.39
C PRO A 21 -29.81 20.66 -34.21
N LEU A 22 -28.77 20.76 -33.38
CA LEU A 22 -28.68 20.05 -32.12
C LEU A 22 -29.81 20.51 -31.20
N TYR A 23 -30.79 19.63 -31.04
CA TYR A 23 -31.87 19.75 -30.07
C TYR A 23 -31.26 19.68 -28.67
N LEU A 24 -31.22 20.81 -27.96
CA LEU A 24 -31.06 20.84 -26.51
C LEU A 24 -32.34 20.27 -25.88
N PRO A 25 -32.28 19.22 -25.06
CA PRO A 25 -33.45 18.78 -24.33
C PRO A 25 -33.86 19.84 -23.28
N PRO A 26 -35.16 19.95 -23.00
CA PRO A 26 -35.75 21.04 -22.24
C PRO A 26 -35.32 20.99 -20.76
N HIS A 27 -35.24 22.16 -20.14
CA HIS A 27 -35.07 22.36 -18.71
C HIS A 27 -35.92 21.38 -17.88
N ALA A 28 -35.29 20.31 -17.41
CA ALA A 28 -35.82 19.46 -16.36
C ALA A 28 -35.31 20.00 -15.03
N ASN A 29 -36.19 20.75 -14.36
CA ASN A 29 -36.20 21.10 -12.94
C ASN A 29 -34.84 21.22 -12.25
N ARG A 30 -34.39 22.46 -12.01
CA ARG A 30 -33.68 22.77 -10.76
C ARG A 30 -34.63 22.40 -9.63
N THR A 31 -34.54 21.17 -9.13
CA THR A 31 -34.99 20.85 -7.78
C THR A 31 -34.19 21.77 -6.88
N LYS A 32 -34.84 22.87 -6.49
CA LYS A 32 -34.47 23.64 -5.33
C LYS A 32 -34.71 22.69 -4.16
N ASN A 33 -33.75 21.80 -3.91
CA ASN A 33 -33.70 21.00 -2.71
C ASN A 33 -33.35 21.95 -1.57
N MET A 34 -34.34 22.76 -1.17
CA MET A 34 -34.41 23.27 0.19
C MET A 34 -34.59 22.04 1.08
N PHE A 35 -33.50 21.52 1.61
CA PHE A 35 -33.61 20.59 2.73
C PHE A 35 -33.92 21.41 3.98
N HIS A 36 -35.18 21.31 4.40
CA HIS A 36 -35.61 21.61 5.75
C HIS A 36 -34.78 20.77 6.71
N CYS A 37 -33.92 21.42 7.50
CA CYS A 37 -33.37 20.81 8.71
C CYS A 37 -34.51 20.65 9.72
N SER A 38 -35.23 19.54 9.62
CA SER A 38 -36.22 19.14 10.60
C SER A 38 -35.49 18.33 11.67
N TYR A 39 -35.08 19.01 12.73
CA TYR A 39 -34.73 18.36 13.99
C TYR A 39 -35.99 17.70 14.56
N HIS A 40 -35.97 16.37 14.64
CA HIS A 40 -36.26 15.57 15.84
C HIS A 40 -36.40 14.12 15.40
N THR A 41 -35.34 13.33 15.57
CA THR A 41 -35.45 11.87 15.60
C THR A 41 -35.01 11.40 16.98
N SER A 42 -35.87 10.66 17.67
CA SER A 42 -35.71 10.13 19.03
C SER A 42 -34.64 9.02 19.17
N GLN A 43 -33.66 8.98 18.26
CA GLN A 43 -32.58 7.98 18.26
C GLN A 43 -31.21 8.65 18.47
N PRO A 44 -30.34 8.10 19.33
CA PRO A 44 -28.97 8.57 19.51
C PRO A 44 -28.18 8.49 18.20
N SER A 45 -27.39 9.53 17.89
CA SER A 45 -26.53 9.66 16.70
C SER A 45 -25.60 8.46 16.48
N PHE A 46 -25.20 7.80 17.57
CA PHE A 46 -24.32 6.64 17.59
C PHE A 46 -24.87 5.42 16.82
N LYS A 47 -26.21 5.27 16.73
CA LYS A 47 -26.83 4.16 16.01
C LYS A 47 -26.79 4.31 14.47
N LYS A 48 -26.53 5.52 13.96
CA LYS A 48 -26.45 5.79 12.51
C LYS A 48 -25.08 5.49 11.89
N ILE A 49 -24.05 5.28 12.71
CA ILE A 49 -22.66 5.04 12.28
C ILE A 49 -22.41 3.55 11.97
N GLN A 50 -23.32 2.66 12.38
CA GLN A 50 -23.19 1.21 12.18
C GLN A 50 -23.66 0.71 10.80
N GLU A 51 -24.28 1.56 9.98
CA GLU A 51 -24.65 1.20 8.61
C GLU A 51 -23.55 1.67 7.64
N SER A 52 -23.10 0.75 6.78
CA SER A 52 -22.12 1.04 5.73
C SER A 52 -22.61 2.19 4.86
N ILE A 53 -21.88 3.30 4.89
CA ILE A 53 -22.13 4.42 3.98
C ILE A 53 -21.75 3.93 2.57
N PRO A 54 -22.68 3.96 1.61
CA PRO A 54 -22.38 3.53 0.24
C PRO A 54 -21.28 4.42 -0.36
N PRO A 55 -20.45 3.87 -1.27
CA PRO A 55 -19.38 4.64 -1.90
C PRO A 55 -19.97 5.87 -2.63
N PRO A 56 -19.43 7.07 -2.41
CA PRO A 56 -19.94 8.28 -3.04
C PRO A 56 -19.75 8.18 -4.56
N ALA A 57 -20.81 8.48 -5.31
CA ALA A 57 -20.83 8.37 -6.77
C ALA A 57 -20.09 9.53 -7.46
N SER A 58 -19.69 10.57 -6.71
CA SER A 58 -18.95 11.71 -7.25
C SER A 58 -18.16 12.49 -6.18
N LEU A 59 -17.18 13.27 -6.63
CA LEU A 59 -16.41 14.21 -5.80
C LEU A 59 -17.30 15.19 -5.02
N LEU A 60 -18.41 15.63 -5.63
CA LEU A 60 -19.38 16.53 -5.01
C LEU A 60 -20.11 15.86 -3.84
N GLU A 61 -20.39 14.57 -3.97
CA GLU A 61 -21.04 13.76 -2.94
C GLU A 61 -20.08 13.47 -1.78
N SER A 62 -18.81 13.20 -2.06
CA SER A 62 -17.75 13.09 -1.05
C SER A 62 -17.58 14.37 -0.23
N LEU A 63 -17.56 15.54 -0.90
CA LEU A 63 -17.48 16.83 -0.22
C LEU A 63 -18.72 17.13 0.63
N THR A 64 -19.89 16.69 0.17
CA THR A 64 -21.16 16.86 0.90
C THR A 64 -21.18 16.00 2.17
N PHE A 65 -20.71 14.76 2.10
CA PHE A 65 -20.56 13.91 3.28
C PHE A 65 -19.54 14.45 4.27
N ALA A 66 -18.40 14.97 3.79
CA ALA A 66 -17.38 15.58 4.65
C ALA A 66 -17.92 16.80 5.41
N ILE A 67 -18.67 17.68 4.74
CA ILE A 67 -19.28 18.87 5.37
C ILE A 67 -20.31 18.45 6.43
N ALA A 68 -21.18 17.48 6.11
CA ALA A 68 -22.18 17.00 7.07
C ALA A 68 -21.54 16.35 8.31
N PHE A 69 -20.44 15.61 8.14
CA PHE A 69 -19.68 15.01 9.24
C PHE A 69 -19.02 16.07 10.13
N ILE A 70 -18.40 17.10 9.53
CA ILE A 70 -17.78 18.22 10.25
C ILE A 70 -18.84 19.00 11.06
N ASP A 71 -19.96 19.36 10.45
CA ASP A 71 -21.04 20.09 11.14
C ASP A 71 -21.59 19.28 12.33
N GLN A 72 -21.73 17.96 12.17
CA GLN A 72 -22.23 17.09 13.23
C GLN A 72 -21.22 16.88 14.36
N GLY A 73 -19.92 16.84 14.04
CA GLY A 73 -18.83 16.84 15.01
C GLY A 73 -18.75 18.14 15.81
N ILE A 74 -18.92 19.30 15.16
CA ILE A 74 -18.98 20.61 15.80
C ILE A 74 -20.18 20.70 16.76
N HIS A 75 -21.35 20.21 16.35
CA HIS A 75 -22.54 20.17 17.20
C HIS A 75 -22.34 19.27 18.43
N ALA A 76 -21.73 18.09 18.26
CA ALA A 76 -21.44 17.18 19.36
C ALA A 76 -20.48 17.79 20.38
N SER A 77 -19.40 18.44 19.92
CA SER A 77 -18.43 19.14 20.79
C SER A 77 -19.11 20.23 21.64
N ARG A 78 -19.91 21.12 21.02
CA ARG A 78 -20.65 22.16 21.76
C ARG A 78 -21.59 21.59 22.82
N THR A 79 -22.28 20.49 22.50
CA THR A 79 -23.24 19.87 23.43
C THR A 79 -22.52 19.23 24.62
N ILE A 80 -21.29 18.72 24.42
CA ILE A 80 -20.46 18.16 25.49
C ILE A 80 -19.91 19.28 26.38
N ASP A 81 -19.38 20.35 25.78
CA ASP A 81 -18.85 21.50 26.52
C ASP A 81 -19.93 22.15 27.41
N GLU A 82 -21.14 22.38 26.89
CA GLU A 82 -22.26 22.94 27.66
C GLU A 82 -22.68 22.03 28.83
N LYS A 83 -22.70 20.71 28.62
CA LYS A 83 -23.03 19.76 29.69
C LYS A 83 -21.95 19.69 30.76
N TYR A 84 -20.68 19.78 30.37
CA TYR A 84 -19.55 19.80 31.30
C TYR A 84 -19.57 21.07 32.16
N GLU A 85 -19.82 22.24 31.57
CA GLU A 85 -19.93 23.51 32.30
C GLU A 85 -21.08 23.49 33.33
N ILE A 86 -22.23 22.89 32.98
CA ILE A 86 -23.35 22.72 33.92
C ILE A 86 -22.97 21.78 35.06
N LEU A 87 -22.24 20.71 34.78
CA LEU A 87 -21.81 19.73 35.78
C LEU A 87 -20.79 20.33 36.75
N GLU A 88 -19.81 21.09 36.25
CA GLU A 88 -18.82 21.81 37.05
C GLU A 88 -19.48 22.84 37.98
N LYS A 89 -20.44 23.63 37.47
CA LYS A 89 -21.23 24.58 38.28
C LYS A 89 -22.03 23.88 39.39
N ARG A 90 -22.61 22.72 39.11
CA ARG A 90 -23.35 21.93 40.11
C ARG A 90 -22.42 21.34 41.17
N TYR A 91 -21.24 20.85 40.77
CA TYR A 91 -20.24 20.32 41.70
C TYR A 91 -19.73 21.40 42.65
N GLN A 92 -19.44 22.61 42.14
CA GLN A 92 -19.02 23.72 42.99
C GLN A 92 -20.12 24.13 43.98
N ALA A 93 -21.37 24.23 43.53
CA ALA A 93 -22.51 24.54 44.39
C ALA A 93 -22.71 23.49 45.50
N ALA A 94 -22.56 22.20 45.19
CA ALA A 94 -22.63 21.13 46.18
C ALA A 94 -21.49 21.22 47.21
N THR A 95 -20.27 21.56 46.77
CA THR A 95 -19.10 21.74 47.65
C THR A 95 -19.29 22.89 48.63
N ASP A 96 -19.86 24.01 48.17
CA ASP A 96 -20.15 25.18 49.00
C ASP A 96 -21.23 24.89 50.06
N ILE A 97 -22.27 24.13 49.70
CA ILE A 97 -23.32 23.68 50.64
C ILE A 97 -22.72 22.79 51.73
N ILE A 98 -21.91 21.79 51.36
CA ILE A 98 -21.28 20.88 52.32
C ILE A 98 -20.35 21.64 53.28
N SER A 99 -19.61 22.64 52.80
CA SER A 99 -18.74 23.46 53.66
C SER A 99 -19.53 24.31 54.66
N ASN A 100 -20.66 24.87 54.26
CA ASN A 100 -21.53 25.62 55.16
C ASN A 100 -22.15 24.72 56.23
N ASP A 101 -22.68 23.54 55.83
CA ASP A 101 -23.26 22.57 56.76
C ASP A 101 -22.23 22.05 57.78
N LEU A 102 -20.97 21.85 57.35
CA LEU A 102 -19.87 21.47 58.23
C LEU A 102 -19.59 22.56 59.29
N THR A 103 -19.64 23.83 58.89
CA THR A 103 -19.44 24.97 59.79
C THR A 103 -20.57 25.07 60.81
N GLU A 104 -21.82 24.84 60.38
CA GLU A 104 -22.99 24.85 61.26
C GLU A 104 -22.96 23.68 62.26
N LEU A 105 -22.51 22.49 61.81
CA LEU A 105 -22.27 21.34 62.69
C LEU A 105 -21.25 21.60 63.78
N GLU A 106 -20.12 22.24 63.45
CA GLU A 106 -19.09 22.60 64.43
C GLU A 106 -19.63 23.56 65.48
N LYS A 107 -20.47 24.52 65.08
CA LYS A 107 -21.15 25.45 65.98
C LYS A 107 -22.12 24.71 66.93
N ILE A 108 -22.99 23.85 66.40
CA ILE A 108 -23.93 23.04 67.19
C ILE A 108 -23.19 22.13 68.18
N ARG A 109 -22.08 21.53 67.74
CA ARG A 109 -21.24 20.68 68.60
C ARG A 109 -20.62 21.49 69.74
N GLY A 110 -20.13 22.70 69.46
CA GLY A 110 -19.62 23.62 70.48
C GLY A 110 -20.67 24.02 71.52
N GLU A 111 -21.87 24.38 71.06
CA GLU A 111 -23.01 24.71 71.94
C GLU A 111 -23.43 23.52 72.81
N THR A 112 -23.46 22.31 72.23
CA THR A 112 -23.79 21.07 72.96
C THR A 112 -22.78 20.79 74.08
N ILE A 113 -21.48 20.97 73.81
CA ILE A 113 -20.42 20.80 74.82
C ILE A 113 -20.58 21.84 75.93
N SER A 114 -20.79 23.11 75.59
CA SER A 114 -20.99 24.18 76.56
C SER A 114 -22.20 23.94 77.47
N ARG A 115 -23.35 23.55 76.89
CA ARG A 115 -24.57 23.22 77.65
C ARG A 115 -24.36 22.00 78.55
N ARG A 116 -23.64 20.98 78.09
CA ARG A 116 -23.31 19.80 78.92
C ARG A 116 -22.47 20.18 80.14
N SER A 117 -21.49 21.07 79.99
CA SER A 117 -20.71 21.59 81.12
C SER A 117 -21.60 22.35 82.10
N ARG A 118 -22.54 23.16 81.61
CA ARG A 118 -23.48 23.89 82.46
C ARG A 118 -24.41 22.96 83.25
N ILE A 119 -24.82 21.84 82.67
CA ILE A 119 -25.61 20.82 83.37
C ILE A 119 -24.81 20.21 84.53
N ILE A 120 -23.54 19.88 84.31
CA ILE A 120 -22.67 19.34 85.37
C ILE A 120 -22.56 20.33 86.54
N GLU A 121 -22.37 21.61 86.25
CA GLU A 121 -22.37 22.67 87.28
C GLU A 121 -23.70 22.75 88.05
N LEU A 122 -24.83 22.70 87.35
CA LEU A 122 -26.16 22.75 87.97
C LEU A 122 -26.45 21.49 88.80
N GLU A 123 -26.00 20.31 88.38
CA GLU A 123 -26.09 19.06 89.14
C GLU A 123 -25.32 19.17 90.46
N ASP A 124 -24.07 19.66 90.41
CA ASP A 124 -23.24 19.86 91.59
C ASP A 124 -23.88 20.87 92.57
N GLU A 125 -24.38 22.00 92.07
CA GLU A 125 -25.10 23.00 92.86
C GLU A 125 -26.38 22.43 93.49
N LEU A 126 -27.15 21.64 92.74
CA LEU A 126 -28.36 20.97 93.23
C LEU A 126 -28.04 19.98 94.35
N VAL A 127 -26.98 19.17 94.20
CA VAL A 127 -26.51 18.23 95.23
C VAL A 127 -26.14 18.98 96.52
N VAL A 128 -25.46 20.13 96.40
CA VAL A 128 -25.12 20.98 97.55
C VAL A 128 -26.39 21.52 98.24
N GLN A 129 -27.37 22.02 97.48
CA GLN A 129 -28.62 22.55 98.04
C GLN A 129 -29.48 21.45 98.70
N LYS A 130 -29.54 20.25 98.11
CA LYS A 130 -30.23 19.08 98.71
C LYS A 130 -29.60 18.69 100.05
N ARG A 131 -28.27 18.61 100.12
CA ARG A 131 -27.54 18.33 101.36
C ARG A 131 -27.75 19.41 102.43
N LEU A 132 -27.81 20.68 102.02
CA LEU A 132 -28.09 21.80 102.92
C LEU A 132 -29.51 21.71 103.51
N SER A 133 -30.50 21.42 102.66
CA SER A 133 -31.90 21.23 103.06
C SER A 133 -32.06 20.05 104.03
N GLU A 134 -31.42 18.91 103.73
CA GLU A 134 -31.40 17.73 104.61
C GLU A 134 -30.82 18.08 106.00
N ARG A 135 -29.71 18.84 106.03
CA ARG A 135 -29.06 19.26 107.27
C ARG A 135 -29.92 20.22 108.08
N LEU A 136 -30.55 21.19 107.43
CA LEU A 136 -31.46 22.14 108.08
C LEU A 136 -32.71 21.43 108.64
N ARG A 137 -33.26 20.47 107.90
CA ARG A 137 -34.37 19.62 108.36
C ARG A 137 -34.01 18.81 109.60
N LEU A 138 -32.84 18.18 109.61
CA LEU A 138 -32.34 17.45 110.79
C LEU A 138 -32.10 18.37 111.99
N ASN A 139 -31.62 19.59 111.77
CA ASN A 139 -31.47 20.59 112.82
C ASN A 139 -32.83 21.03 113.41
N LEU A 140 -33.86 21.17 112.58
CA LEU A 140 -35.21 21.49 113.01
C LEU A 140 -35.82 20.37 113.89
N ILE A 141 -35.65 19.11 113.47
CA ILE A 141 -36.07 17.94 114.25
C ILE A 141 -35.39 17.93 115.62
N LYS A 142 -34.06 18.14 115.66
CA LYS A 142 -33.30 18.20 116.92
C LYS A 142 -33.70 19.37 117.82
N ALA A 143 -34.14 20.49 117.24
CA ALA A 143 -34.65 21.63 117.99
C ALA A 143 -36.05 21.36 118.57
N GLY A 144 -36.84 20.47 117.96
CA GLY A 144 -38.15 20.04 118.46
C GLY A 144 -38.13 18.88 119.47
N ASP A 145 -37.10 18.03 119.44
CA ASP A 145 -36.98 16.83 120.31
C ASP A 145 -36.47 17.13 121.74
N GLY A 146 -36.10 18.39 122.01
CA GLY A 146 -35.74 18.87 123.34
C GLY A 146 -36.96 19.12 124.22
N THR A 147 -37.58 18.07 124.78
CA THR A 147 -38.51 18.09 125.93
C THR A 147 -39.47 19.29 126.07
N ILE A 148 -40.67 19.14 125.49
CA ILE A 148 -42.03 19.58 125.95
C ILE A 148 -42.19 21.10 126.27
N ALA A 149 -43.01 21.87 125.54
CA ALA A 149 -44.47 21.75 125.61
C ALA A 149 -45.22 22.11 124.32
N VAL A 150 -46.25 21.31 124.07
CA VAL A 150 -47.43 21.58 123.24
C VAL A 150 -48.01 22.94 123.65
N ASP A 151 -48.27 23.81 122.66
CA ASP A 151 -48.84 25.18 122.76
C ASP A 151 -47.93 26.36 123.20
N GLY A 152 -46.61 26.31 122.93
CA GLY A 152 -45.73 27.49 122.99
C GLY A 152 -45.41 28.05 121.59
N PRO A 153 -45.36 29.38 121.38
CA PRO A 153 -45.01 29.96 120.09
C PRO A 153 -43.61 29.49 119.67
N GLU A 154 -43.44 29.17 118.38
CA GLU A 154 -42.17 28.73 117.81
C GLU A 154 -41.02 29.63 118.29
N THR A 155 -39.91 29.03 118.73
CA THR A 155 -38.76 29.83 119.17
C THR A 155 -38.21 30.64 117.98
N PRO A 156 -37.73 31.88 118.16
CA PRO A 156 -37.18 32.70 117.08
C PRO A 156 -36.11 31.98 116.24
N LYS A 157 -35.34 31.08 116.87
CA LYS A 157 -34.34 30.23 116.20
C LYS A 157 -34.96 29.13 115.32
N SER A 158 -36.08 28.55 115.73
CA SER A 158 -36.81 27.55 114.93
C SER A 158 -37.42 28.19 113.68
N ILE A 159 -38.02 29.37 113.83
CA ILE A 159 -38.55 30.17 112.71
C ILE A 159 -37.43 30.51 111.72
N GLU A 160 -36.27 30.98 112.23
CA GLU A 160 -35.11 31.31 111.38
C GLU A 160 -34.55 30.11 110.61
N VAL A 161 -34.51 28.92 111.23
CA VAL A 161 -34.07 27.68 110.57
C VAL A 161 -35.10 27.19 109.56
N GLN A 162 -36.40 27.33 109.85
CA GLN A 162 -37.48 26.99 108.92
C GLN A 162 -37.47 27.90 107.69
N GLU A 163 -37.31 29.22 107.85
CA GLU A 163 -37.14 30.14 106.73
C GLU A 163 -35.93 29.80 105.85
N LYS A 164 -34.81 29.39 106.47
CA LYS A 164 -33.61 28.94 105.74
C LYS A 164 -33.87 27.63 104.98
N LEU A 165 -34.63 26.70 105.58
CA LEU A 165 -35.02 25.45 104.93
C LEU A 165 -35.95 25.68 103.75
N ASP A 166 -36.94 26.57 103.89
CA ASP A 166 -37.87 26.91 102.82
C ASP A 166 -37.16 27.62 101.66
N LYS A 167 -36.23 28.54 101.97
CA LYS A 167 -35.37 29.18 100.97
C LYS A 167 -34.46 28.17 100.25
N ALA A 168 -33.84 27.24 100.98
CA ALA A 168 -32.99 26.19 100.39
C ALA A 168 -33.80 25.22 99.51
N THR A 169 -35.00 24.87 99.94
CA THR A 169 -35.92 23.97 99.20
C THR A 169 -36.46 24.65 97.94
N ALA A 170 -36.83 25.93 98.01
CA ALA A 170 -37.25 26.71 96.86
C ALA A 170 -36.12 26.84 95.82
N ARG A 171 -34.89 27.08 96.27
CA ARG A 171 -33.71 27.15 95.41
C ARG A 171 -33.38 25.80 94.75
N ALA A 172 -33.55 24.68 95.48
CA ALA A 172 -33.39 23.35 94.91
C ALA A 172 -34.42 23.07 93.80
N LYS A 173 -35.69 23.44 94.00
CA LYS A 173 -36.73 23.32 92.94
C LYS A 173 -36.44 24.20 91.72
N GLU A 174 -35.90 25.40 91.93
CA GLU A 174 -35.48 26.27 90.83
C GLU A 174 -34.36 25.63 89.99
N PHE A 175 -33.38 25.01 90.65
CA PHE A 175 -32.30 24.27 89.97
C PHE A 175 -32.79 23.01 89.25
N GLU A 176 -33.75 22.27 89.83
CA GLU A 176 -34.40 21.14 89.15
C GLU A 176 -35.11 21.59 87.86
N GLY A 177 -35.87 22.69 87.89
CA GLY A 177 -36.51 23.23 86.69
C GLY A 177 -35.52 23.63 85.60
N LYS A 178 -34.42 24.30 85.97
CA LYS A 178 -33.35 24.67 85.02
C LYS A 178 -32.60 23.46 84.47
N PHE A 179 -32.43 22.42 85.28
CA PHE A 179 -31.80 21.17 84.85
C PHE A 179 -32.67 20.42 83.84
N ASP A 180 -33.97 20.29 84.11
CA ASP A 180 -34.92 19.65 83.19
C ASP A 180 -35.02 20.41 81.85
N GLU A 181 -35.03 21.74 81.89
CA GLU A 181 -35.02 22.59 80.69
C GLU A 181 -33.74 22.41 79.87
N ALA A 182 -32.57 22.40 80.52
CA ALA A 182 -31.28 22.15 79.85
C ALA A 182 -31.20 20.73 79.26
N GLN A 183 -31.77 19.71 79.92
CA GLN A 183 -31.86 18.36 79.38
C GLN A 183 -32.74 18.29 78.12
N LYS A 184 -33.88 19.01 78.12
CA LYS A 184 -34.76 19.11 76.96
C LYS A 184 -34.06 19.79 75.78
N GLU A 185 -33.33 20.87 76.03
CA GLU A 185 -32.52 21.55 75.00
C GLU A 185 -31.44 20.65 74.40
N ILE A 186 -30.75 19.82 75.21
CA ILE A 186 -29.77 18.85 74.69
C ILE A 186 -30.44 17.76 73.86
N ALA A 187 -31.62 17.29 74.26
CA ALA A 187 -32.36 16.29 73.49
C ALA A 187 -32.74 16.84 72.10
N ASP A 188 -33.18 18.10 72.04
CA ASP A 188 -33.50 18.77 70.77
C ASP A 188 -32.26 18.94 69.88
N LEU A 189 -31.14 19.44 70.44
CA LEU A 189 -29.87 19.56 69.71
C LEU A 189 -29.35 18.21 69.19
N LYS A 190 -29.51 17.12 69.96
CA LYS A 190 -29.16 15.77 69.49
C LYS A 190 -30.01 15.31 68.31
N SER A 191 -31.30 15.63 68.31
CA SER A 191 -32.19 15.31 67.19
C SER A 191 -31.81 16.10 65.94
N GLN A 192 -31.48 17.39 66.10
CA GLN A 192 -31.00 18.23 65.00
C GLN A 192 -29.67 17.69 64.43
N LEU A 193 -28.73 17.31 65.30
CA LEU A 193 -27.46 16.71 64.89
C LEU A 193 -27.65 15.44 64.06
N ALA A 194 -28.52 14.53 64.49
CA ALA A 194 -28.81 13.29 63.77
C ALA A 194 -29.44 13.55 62.38
N ALA A 195 -30.25 14.60 62.25
CA ALA A 195 -30.82 15.00 60.97
C ALA A 195 -29.74 15.51 59.99
N VAL A 196 -28.80 16.33 60.48
CA VAL A 196 -27.69 16.83 59.66
C VAL A 196 -26.72 15.72 59.26
N GLU A 197 -26.41 14.78 60.17
CA GLU A 197 -25.58 13.60 59.86
C GLU A 197 -26.18 12.76 58.73
N LYS A 198 -27.51 12.57 58.74
CA LYS A 198 -28.22 11.87 57.66
C LYS A 198 -28.14 12.62 56.32
N ASN A 199 -28.31 13.94 56.33
CA ASN A 199 -28.19 14.75 55.11
C ASN A 199 -26.77 14.67 54.53
N ASN A 200 -25.74 14.75 55.38
CA ASN A 200 -24.35 14.59 54.96
C ASN A 200 -24.06 13.21 54.37
N ALA A 201 -24.66 12.15 54.90
CA ALA A 201 -24.53 10.81 54.33
C ALA A 201 -25.14 10.74 52.91
N ASN A 202 -26.33 11.31 52.71
CA ASN A 202 -26.98 11.37 51.40
C ASN A 202 -26.17 12.20 50.38
N LEU A 203 -25.69 13.38 50.78
CA LEU A 203 -24.86 14.23 49.92
C LEU A 203 -23.55 13.54 49.52
N LYS A 204 -22.97 12.76 50.43
CA LYS A 204 -21.77 11.97 50.14
C LYS A 204 -22.04 10.90 49.09
N GLU A 205 -23.16 10.19 49.19
CA GLU A 205 -23.58 9.21 48.18
C GLU A 205 -23.80 9.87 46.81
N GLU A 206 -24.50 11.00 46.77
CA GLU A 206 -24.71 11.77 45.53
C GLU A 206 -23.39 12.25 44.93
N THR A 207 -22.46 12.74 45.76
CA THR A 207 -21.11 13.14 45.32
C THR A 207 -20.34 11.97 44.70
N THR A 208 -20.40 10.77 45.31
CA THR A 208 -19.75 9.58 44.75
C THR A 208 -20.38 9.13 43.42
N GLY A 209 -21.70 9.27 43.28
CA GLY A 209 -22.40 9.01 42.02
C GLY A 209 -21.97 9.97 40.91
N LEU A 210 -21.88 11.28 41.22
CA LEU A 210 -21.41 12.29 40.28
C LEU A 210 -19.95 12.05 39.86
N GLN A 211 -19.06 11.72 40.81
CA GLN A 211 -17.66 11.39 40.50
C GLN A 211 -17.54 10.19 39.55
N THR A 212 -18.36 9.16 39.75
CA THR A 212 -18.40 7.99 38.86
C THR A 212 -18.87 8.37 37.46
N SER A 213 -19.89 9.24 37.36
CA SER A 213 -20.39 9.74 36.07
C SER A 213 -19.36 10.61 35.34
N ILE A 214 -18.61 11.45 36.06
CA ILE A 214 -17.53 12.26 35.48
C ILE A 214 -16.44 11.35 34.90
N ALA A 215 -15.97 10.36 35.66
CA ALA A 215 -14.96 9.43 35.19
C ALA A 215 -15.40 8.64 33.94
N ALA A 216 -16.68 8.26 33.87
CA ALA A 216 -17.25 7.62 32.69
C ALA A 216 -17.22 8.56 31.47
N GLN A 217 -17.62 9.82 31.65
CA GLN A 217 -17.58 10.84 30.59
C GLN A 217 -16.16 11.17 30.12
N GLU A 218 -15.19 11.26 31.03
CA GLU A 218 -13.77 11.46 30.68
C GLU A 218 -13.23 10.30 29.82
N THR A 219 -13.64 9.07 30.14
CA THR A 219 -13.25 7.87 29.37
C THR A 219 -13.84 7.91 27.95
N GLU A 220 -15.10 8.32 27.81
CA GLU A 220 -15.77 8.48 26.51
C GLU A 220 -15.12 9.61 25.68
N LEU A 221 -14.79 10.73 26.32
CA LEU A 221 -14.10 11.84 25.67
C LEU A 221 -12.70 11.46 25.18
N LEU A 222 -11.96 10.63 25.94
CA LEU A 222 -10.69 10.07 25.52
C LEU A 222 -10.84 9.11 24.32
N ALA A 223 -11.91 8.31 24.27
CA ALA A 223 -12.19 7.45 23.13
C ALA A 223 -12.47 8.27 21.86
N LEU A 224 -13.35 9.28 21.95
CA LEU A 224 -13.65 10.19 20.84
C LEU A 224 -12.42 10.94 20.33
N ARG A 225 -11.51 11.36 21.22
CA ARG A 225 -10.24 11.99 20.82
C ARG A 225 -9.33 11.04 20.04
N ARG A 226 -9.31 9.75 20.39
CA ARG A 226 -8.53 8.74 19.64
C ARG A 226 -9.13 8.51 18.26
N GLU A 227 -10.44 8.41 18.15
CA GLU A 227 -11.14 8.28 16.87
C GLU A 227 -10.90 9.51 15.97
N LEU A 228 -10.99 10.72 16.53
CA LEU A 228 -10.66 11.94 15.79
C LEU A 228 -9.22 11.94 15.27
N ALA A 229 -8.25 11.53 16.10
CA ALA A 229 -6.86 11.45 15.69
C ALA A 229 -6.64 10.42 14.56
N GLN A 230 -7.35 9.28 14.60
CA GLN A 230 -7.32 8.29 13.53
C GLN A 230 -7.88 8.86 12.22
N VAL A 231 -9.04 9.53 12.28
CA VAL A 231 -9.65 10.17 11.10
C VAL A 231 -8.74 11.25 10.52
N SER A 232 -8.10 12.06 11.36
CA SER A 232 -7.12 13.06 10.91
C SER A 232 -5.90 12.44 10.24
N ALA A 233 -5.40 11.31 10.76
CA ALA A 233 -4.30 10.58 10.12
C ALA A 233 -4.71 10.05 8.73
N CYS A 234 -5.89 9.44 8.62
CA CYS A 234 -6.43 8.99 7.33
C CYS A 234 -6.58 10.15 6.33
N PHE A 235 -6.93 11.35 6.80
CA PHE A 235 -7.06 12.52 5.93
C PHE A 235 -5.71 13.00 5.38
N GLU A 236 -4.66 13.03 6.21
CA GLU A 236 -3.31 13.38 5.72
C GLU A 236 -2.74 12.33 4.76
N GLU A 237 -3.05 11.04 4.98
CA GLU A 237 -2.69 9.97 4.04
C GLU A 237 -3.43 10.13 2.69
N ALA A 238 -4.74 10.38 2.72
CA ALA A 238 -5.52 10.65 1.51
C ALA A 238 -5.01 11.88 0.74
N LYS A 239 -4.58 12.93 1.45
CA LYS A 239 -3.95 14.11 0.86
C LYS A 239 -2.61 13.76 0.21
N HIS A 240 -1.78 12.94 0.85
CA HIS A 240 -0.52 12.49 0.26
C HIS A 240 -0.74 11.69 -1.03
N HIS A 241 -1.74 10.81 -1.06
CA HIS A 241 -2.12 10.10 -2.29
C HIS A 241 -2.55 11.05 -3.41
N LEU A 242 -3.34 12.08 -3.09
CA LEU A 242 -3.75 13.09 -4.07
C LEU A 242 -2.55 13.86 -4.65
N ASP A 243 -1.55 14.18 -3.83
CA ASP A 243 -0.32 14.85 -4.29
C ASP A 243 0.49 13.93 -5.22
N VAL A 244 0.62 12.63 -4.86
CA VAL A 244 1.29 11.63 -5.69
C VAL A 244 0.57 11.44 -7.03
N ASP A 245 -0.75 11.31 -7.02
CA ASP A 245 -1.56 11.23 -8.24
C ASP A 245 -1.38 12.48 -9.10
N GLY A 246 -1.29 13.66 -8.48
CA GLY A 246 -0.97 14.91 -9.17
C GLY A 246 0.37 14.86 -9.90
N HIS A 247 1.42 14.30 -9.27
CA HIS A 247 2.73 14.13 -9.89
C HIS A 247 2.71 13.09 -11.03
N ILE A 248 2.00 11.97 -10.85
CA ILE A 248 1.85 10.94 -11.90
C ILE A 248 1.14 11.52 -13.12
N ILE A 249 0.03 12.25 -12.91
CA ILE A 249 -0.71 12.89 -14.00
C ILE A 249 0.17 13.88 -14.77
N ALA A 250 1.00 14.67 -14.08
CA ALA A 250 1.94 15.57 -14.72
C ALA A 250 2.97 14.80 -15.58
N GLY A 251 3.56 13.73 -15.05
CA GLY A 251 4.51 12.88 -15.79
C GLY A 251 3.89 12.24 -17.05
N LEU A 252 2.67 11.71 -16.94
CA LEU A 252 1.94 11.15 -18.07
C LEU A 252 1.59 12.20 -19.14
N GLN A 253 1.34 13.45 -18.73
CA GLN A 253 1.10 14.54 -19.67
C GLN A 253 2.35 14.90 -20.47
N ASP A 254 3.51 14.91 -19.82
CA ASP A 254 4.80 15.16 -20.46
C ASP A 254 5.17 14.03 -21.43
N GLU A 255 5.05 12.78 -21.00
CA GLU A 255 5.33 11.60 -21.83
C GLU A 255 4.42 11.55 -23.06
N ARG A 256 3.12 11.80 -22.88
CA ARG A 256 2.17 11.94 -23.99
C ARG A 256 2.59 13.06 -24.96
N GLY A 257 3.15 14.15 -24.45
CA GLY A 257 3.69 15.24 -25.26
C GLY A 257 4.86 14.79 -26.13
N ILE A 258 5.81 14.06 -25.54
CA ILE A 258 6.98 13.50 -26.22
C ILE A 258 6.56 12.51 -27.30
N LEU A 259 5.74 11.51 -26.94
CA LEU A 259 5.27 10.48 -27.88
C LEU A 259 4.52 11.09 -29.06
N LYS A 260 3.74 12.16 -28.84
CA LYS A 260 3.03 12.85 -29.92
C LYS A 260 4.00 13.54 -30.89
N LYS A 261 5.14 14.05 -30.40
CA LYS A 261 6.18 14.64 -31.23
C LYS A 261 6.93 13.57 -32.02
N GLU A 262 7.36 12.49 -31.37
CA GLU A 262 8.04 11.37 -32.04
C GLU A 262 7.17 10.71 -33.10
N ASN A 263 5.87 10.53 -32.82
CA ASN A 263 4.96 9.96 -33.81
C ASN A 263 4.78 10.88 -35.03
N ARG A 264 4.83 12.21 -34.83
CA ARG A 264 4.83 13.17 -35.93
C ARG A 264 6.11 13.10 -36.76
N GLU A 265 7.27 12.93 -36.12
CA GLU A 265 8.56 12.79 -36.79
C GLU A 265 8.62 11.49 -37.60
N ARG A 266 8.22 10.35 -37.00
CA ARG A 266 8.13 9.07 -37.70
C ARG A 266 7.15 9.11 -38.88
N ALA A 267 6.02 9.80 -38.73
CA ALA A 267 5.07 9.96 -39.84
C ALA A 267 5.70 10.72 -41.03
N LEU A 268 6.53 11.73 -40.77
CA LEU A 268 7.26 12.46 -41.81
C LEU A 268 8.33 11.58 -42.48
N GLU A 269 9.04 10.77 -41.68
CA GLU A 269 10.05 9.84 -42.17
C GLU A 269 9.45 8.74 -43.06
N VAL A 270 8.31 8.17 -42.65
CA VAL A 270 7.55 7.20 -43.46
C VAL A 270 7.12 7.80 -44.80
N GLU A 271 6.65 9.05 -44.81
CA GLU A 271 6.26 9.72 -46.05
C GLU A 271 7.48 9.96 -46.97
N SER A 272 8.63 10.31 -46.40
CA SER A 272 9.89 10.46 -47.14
C SER A 272 10.32 9.13 -47.79
N ILE A 273 10.35 8.04 -47.00
CA ILE A 273 10.71 6.70 -47.48
C ILE A 273 9.76 6.24 -48.58
N LYS A 274 8.46 6.48 -48.42
CA LYS A 274 7.47 6.15 -49.45
C LYS A 274 7.74 6.89 -50.75
N THR A 275 8.10 8.17 -50.67
CA THR A 275 8.41 8.99 -51.84
C THR A 275 9.66 8.46 -52.57
N GLU A 276 10.71 8.08 -51.82
CA GLU A 276 11.91 7.46 -52.37
C GLU A 276 11.62 6.11 -53.00
N TYR A 277 10.86 5.24 -52.32
CA TYR A 277 10.45 3.94 -52.86
C TYR A 277 9.72 4.06 -54.18
N GLU A 278 8.77 5.00 -54.29
CA GLU A 278 8.05 5.25 -55.53
C GLU A 278 8.95 5.78 -56.65
N ALA A 279 9.96 6.57 -56.33
CA ALA A 279 10.96 7.06 -57.28
C ALA A 279 11.85 5.92 -57.79
N THR A 280 12.38 5.09 -56.87
CA THR A 280 13.20 3.92 -57.23
C THR A 280 12.40 2.92 -58.06
N ARG A 281 11.13 2.65 -57.68
CA ARG A 281 10.26 1.75 -58.44
C ARG A 281 10.03 2.25 -59.87
N ARG A 282 9.84 3.55 -60.07
CA ARG A 282 9.73 4.15 -61.41
C ARG A 282 11.03 3.98 -62.20
N ALA A 283 12.18 4.30 -61.62
CA ALA A 283 13.47 4.15 -62.28
C ALA A 283 13.75 2.70 -62.71
N LEU A 284 13.41 1.72 -61.86
CA LEU A 284 13.58 0.30 -62.17
C LEU A 284 12.69 -0.15 -63.34
N ASN A 285 11.45 0.34 -63.39
CA ASN A 285 10.55 0.06 -64.52
C ASN A 285 11.07 0.69 -65.82
N ASP A 286 11.55 1.94 -65.79
CA ASP A 286 12.12 2.59 -66.96
C ASP A 286 13.36 1.84 -67.49
N GLU A 287 14.16 1.25 -66.60
CA GLU A 287 15.33 0.46 -66.95
C GLU A 287 14.95 -0.93 -67.52
N LEU A 288 13.88 -1.53 -66.98
CA LEU A 288 13.29 -2.75 -67.51
C LEU A 288 12.78 -2.54 -68.94
N ASP A 289 12.04 -1.45 -69.19
CA ASP A 289 11.52 -1.10 -70.51
C ASP A 289 12.65 -0.92 -71.53
N LYS A 290 13.73 -0.21 -71.17
CA LYS A 290 14.93 -0.10 -72.02
C LYS A 290 15.60 -1.44 -72.29
N SER A 291 15.65 -2.34 -71.30
CA SER A 291 16.20 -3.68 -71.49
C SER A 291 15.35 -4.49 -72.46
N HIS A 292 14.02 -4.31 -72.44
CA HIS A 292 13.12 -4.94 -73.41
C HIS A 292 13.36 -4.40 -74.82
N GLU A 293 13.45 -3.08 -75.00
CA GLU A 293 13.75 -2.46 -76.30
C GLU A 293 15.10 -2.95 -76.88
N ASN A 294 16.14 -3.02 -76.04
CA ASN A 294 17.45 -3.55 -76.46
C ASN A 294 17.38 -5.03 -76.86
N ALA A 295 16.59 -5.84 -76.15
CA ALA A 295 16.41 -7.25 -76.48
C ALA A 295 15.70 -7.42 -77.84
N GLU A 296 14.71 -6.58 -78.13
CA GLU A 296 14.04 -6.56 -79.45
C GLU A 296 15.03 -6.16 -80.57
N ALA A 297 15.83 -5.11 -80.35
CA ALA A 297 16.84 -4.67 -81.32
C ALA A 297 17.90 -5.75 -81.60
N LEU A 298 18.39 -6.43 -80.56
CA LEU A 298 19.33 -7.56 -80.72
C LEU A 298 18.70 -8.74 -81.46
N GLN A 299 17.41 -8.98 -81.27
CA GLN A 299 16.68 -10.02 -81.99
C GLN A 299 16.53 -9.69 -83.49
N GLU A 300 16.28 -8.42 -83.84
CA GLU A 300 16.30 -7.96 -85.23
C GLU A 300 17.69 -8.10 -85.87
N GLU A 301 18.75 -7.69 -85.15
CA GLU A 301 20.13 -7.81 -85.61
C GLU A 301 20.51 -9.28 -85.84
N LYS A 302 20.12 -10.18 -84.92
CA LYS A 302 20.31 -11.62 -85.08
C LYS A 302 19.65 -12.14 -86.36
N ASN A 303 18.39 -11.77 -86.59
CA ASN A 303 17.65 -12.21 -87.78
C ASN A 303 18.34 -11.72 -89.07
N LEU A 304 18.88 -10.49 -89.07
CA LEU A 304 19.62 -9.93 -90.20
C LEU A 304 20.94 -10.67 -90.45
N LEU A 305 21.67 -11.02 -89.39
CA LEU A 305 22.90 -11.81 -89.47
C LEU A 305 22.64 -13.23 -90.00
N GLU A 306 21.56 -13.88 -89.55
CA GLU A 306 21.14 -15.18 -90.08
C GLU A 306 20.83 -15.11 -91.58
N ALA A 307 20.15 -14.05 -92.04
CA ALA A 307 19.91 -13.83 -93.47
C ALA A 307 21.22 -13.64 -94.26
N LYS A 308 22.14 -12.79 -93.77
CA LYS A 308 23.45 -12.60 -94.42
C LYS A 308 24.30 -13.87 -94.44
N TYR A 309 24.20 -14.70 -93.41
CA TYR A 309 24.89 -15.99 -93.36
C TYR A 309 24.35 -16.96 -94.42
N GLN A 310 23.03 -17.00 -94.61
CA GLN A 310 22.41 -17.77 -95.69
C GLN A 310 22.88 -17.29 -97.07
N ASP A 311 22.86 -15.97 -97.33
CA ASP A 311 23.35 -15.40 -98.59
C ASP A 311 24.83 -15.75 -98.85
N SER A 312 25.66 -15.73 -97.80
CA SER A 312 27.07 -16.10 -97.87
C SER A 312 27.28 -17.59 -98.16
N GLU A 313 26.48 -18.48 -97.57
CA GLU A 313 26.48 -19.92 -97.88
C GLU A 313 26.05 -20.19 -99.33
N GLU A 314 25.06 -19.46 -99.85
CA GLU A 314 24.67 -19.54 -101.26
C GLU A 314 25.79 -19.04 -102.20
N ALA A 315 26.43 -17.91 -101.86
CA ALA A 315 27.57 -17.38 -102.61
C ALA A 315 28.80 -18.31 -102.55
N LYS A 316 29.03 -18.98 -101.42
CA LYS A 316 30.06 -19.99 -101.25
C LYS A 316 29.78 -21.21 -102.12
N LYS A 317 28.54 -21.72 -102.17
CA LYS A 317 28.16 -22.79 -103.11
C LYS A 317 28.37 -22.39 -104.57
N ALA A 318 28.07 -21.13 -104.92
CA ALA A 318 28.35 -20.62 -106.27
C ALA A 318 29.85 -20.51 -106.57
N SER A 319 30.66 -20.09 -105.59
CA SER A 319 32.12 -20.02 -105.67
C SER A 319 32.75 -21.42 -105.75
N GLU A 320 32.26 -22.39 -104.99
CA GLU A 320 32.69 -23.80 -105.04
C GLU A 320 32.35 -24.43 -106.40
N ALA A 321 31.19 -24.10 -106.99
CA ALA A 321 30.87 -24.50 -108.36
C ALA A 321 31.83 -23.87 -109.39
N GLN A 322 32.22 -22.59 -109.21
CA GLN A 322 33.24 -21.94 -110.04
C GLN A 322 34.66 -22.48 -109.79
N LEU A 323 34.95 -22.95 -108.58
CA LEU A 323 36.21 -23.56 -108.21
C LEU A 323 36.31 -24.97 -108.80
N GLU A 324 35.23 -25.73 -108.85
CA GLU A 324 35.15 -27.04 -109.51
C GLU A 324 35.31 -26.90 -111.03
N GLU A 325 34.79 -25.82 -111.63
CA GLU A 325 35.07 -25.43 -113.02
C GLU A 325 36.56 -25.06 -113.24
N LYS A 326 37.17 -24.26 -112.34
CA LYS A 326 38.60 -23.87 -112.44
C LYS A 326 39.59 -24.99 -112.09
N THR A 327 39.18 -25.98 -111.30
CA THR A 327 40.03 -27.13 -110.93
C THR A 327 40.28 -28.03 -112.14
N THR A 328 39.39 -28.02 -113.15
CA THR A 328 39.67 -28.67 -114.44
C THR A 328 40.71 -27.94 -115.31
N LEU A 329 41.13 -26.73 -114.94
CA LEU A 329 42.11 -25.91 -115.68
C LEU A 329 43.47 -25.78 -114.97
N PHE A 330 43.59 -26.23 -113.72
CA PHE A 330 44.77 -26.04 -112.85
C PHE A 330 45.65 -27.30 -112.68
N GLU A 331 45.73 -28.16 -113.70
CA GLU A 331 46.80 -29.18 -113.81
C GLU A 331 48.03 -28.68 -114.61
N ALA A 332 48.26 -27.36 -114.65
CA ALA A 332 49.44 -26.78 -115.28
C ALA A 332 50.07 -25.62 -114.47
N THR A 333 51.26 -25.90 -113.95
CA THR A 333 52.35 -24.96 -113.55
C THR A 333 52.34 -24.31 -112.15
N HIS A 334 53.56 -24.08 -111.67
CA HIS A 334 54.09 -24.19 -110.30
C HIS A 334 54.66 -22.85 -109.78
N HIS A 335 54.72 -22.67 -108.45
CA HIS A 335 55.50 -21.67 -107.65
C HIS A 335 55.18 -20.17 -107.89
N ASP A 336 55.27 -19.24 -106.95
CA ASP A 336 56.17 -19.11 -105.79
C ASP A 336 55.65 -18.07 -104.77
N CYS A 337 56.11 -18.23 -103.53
CA CYS A 337 56.26 -17.30 -102.40
C CYS A 337 55.24 -16.22 -102.01
N GLU A 338 54.77 -16.39 -100.76
CA GLU A 338 54.90 -15.45 -99.64
C GLU A 338 54.63 -13.96 -99.90
N ALA A 339 53.47 -13.52 -99.42
CA ALA A 339 53.27 -12.14 -98.98
C ALA A 339 52.44 -12.11 -97.69
N ASN A 340 53.15 -11.85 -96.59
CA ASN A 340 52.70 -11.11 -95.41
C ASN A 340 51.89 -11.92 -94.37
N LEU A 341 52.51 -12.44 -93.30
CA LEU A 341 52.97 -11.70 -92.11
C LEU A 341 51.90 -10.80 -91.42
N THR A 342 50.69 -10.73 -91.95
CA THR A 342 49.61 -9.89 -91.43
C THR A 342 48.66 -10.66 -90.49
N ALA A 343 48.57 -11.98 -90.64
CA ALA A 343 47.69 -12.84 -89.81
C ALA A 343 48.19 -13.07 -88.37
N ALA A 344 49.50 -12.92 -88.10
CA ALA A 344 50.08 -13.21 -86.79
C ALA A 344 49.97 -12.05 -85.78
N LYS A 345 49.61 -10.83 -86.22
CA LYS A 345 49.47 -9.65 -85.35
C LYS A 345 48.04 -9.43 -84.86
N GLU A 346 47.03 -10.03 -85.50
CA GLU A 346 45.61 -9.88 -85.10
C GLU A 346 45.15 -10.97 -84.10
N ALA A 347 45.77 -12.15 -84.11
CA ALA A 347 45.47 -13.22 -83.14
C ALA A 347 45.90 -12.91 -81.68
N ARG A 348 46.82 -11.96 -81.49
CA ARG A 348 47.32 -11.56 -80.15
C ARG A 348 46.41 -10.52 -79.45
N LYS A 349 45.48 -9.89 -80.18
CA LYS A 349 44.54 -8.89 -79.62
C LYS A 349 43.30 -9.55 -79.02
N SER A 350 42.79 -10.61 -79.66
CA SER A 350 41.63 -11.39 -79.18
C SER A 350 41.94 -12.22 -77.91
N LEU A 351 43.18 -12.71 -77.75
CA LEU A 351 43.58 -13.49 -76.57
C LEU A 351 43.74 -12.64 -75.28
N ASN A 352 43.91 -11.32 -75.42
CA ASN A 352 44.11 -10.41 -74.27
C ASN A 352 42.79 -9.84 -73.74
N GLU A 353 41.69 -9.96 -74.50
CA GLU A 353 40.34 -9.48 -74.15
C GLU A 353 39.52 -10.58 -73.44
N GLU A 354 39.68 -11.86 -73.81
CA GLU A 354 39.12 -13.00 -73.05
C GLU A 354 39.77 -13.19 -71.68
N LYS A 355 41.07 -12.89 -71.55
CA LYS A 355 41.80 -12.95 -70.28
C LYS A 355 41.22 -11.97 -69.24
N ASN A 356 40.90 -10.74 -69.67
CA ASN A 356 40.37 -9.70 -68.79
C ASN A 356 38.91 -10.00 -68.36
N LEU A 357 38.12 -10.69 -69.19
CA LEU A 357 36.77 -11.13 -68.84
C LEU A 357 36.77 -12.33 -67.87
N PHE A 358 37.79 -13.19 -67.96
CA PHE A 358 37.99 -14.30 -67.04
C PHE A 358 38.50 -13.84 -65.66
N GLU A 359 39.41 -12.85 -65.61
CA GLU A 359 39.89 -12.24 -64.36
C GLU A 359 38.78 -11.48 -63.59
N ALA A 360 37.85 -10.81 -64.29
CA ALA A 360 36.71 -10.13 -63.65
C ALA A 360 35.68 -11.11 -63.06
N LYS A 361 35.41 -12.23 -63.75
CA LYS A 361 34.54 -13.30 -63.22
C LYS A 361 35.18 -14.06 -62.06
N HIS A 362 36.51 -14.18 -62.04
CA HIS A 362 37.26 -14.78 -60.92
C HIS A 362 37.15 -13.92 -59.65
N GLN A 363 37.23 -12.59 -59.76
CA GLN A 363 37.11 -11.67 -58.61
C GLN A 363 35.69 -11.64 -58.01
N ASP A 364 34.62 -11.73 -58.82
CA ASP A 364 33.24 -11.88 -58.33
C ASP A 364 33.03 -13.22 -57.60
N CYS A 365 33.63 -14.29 -58.13
CA CYS A 365 33.55 -15.62 -57.51
C CYS A 365 34.30 -15.67 -56.17
N GLU A 366 35.44 -15.00 -56.03
CA GLU A 366 36.17 -14.87 -54.76
C GLU A 366 35.41 -14.03 -53.73
N ALA A 367 34.76 -12.93 -54.13
CA ALA A 367 33.95 -12.11 -53.23
C ALA A 367 32.73 -12.87 -52.67
N ARG A 368 32.09 -13.70 -53.50
CA ARG A 368 30.97 -14.56 -53.08
C ARG A 368 31.43 -15.72 -52.18
N LEU A 369 32.66 -16.21 -52.37
CA LEU A 369 33.27 -17.22 -51.49
C LEU A 369 33.56 -16.64 -50.10
N ALA A 370 34.11 -15.42 -50.03
CA ALA A 370 34.42 -14.74 -48.77
C ALA A 370 33.16 -14.46 -47.93
N ALA A 371 32.07 -13.99 -48.56
CA ALA A 371 30.79 -13.76 -47.88
C ALA A 371 30.15 -15.08 -47.36
N ALA A 372 30.32 -16.19 -48.08
CA ALA A 372 29.85 -17.50 -47.66
C ALA A 372 30.67 -18.09 -46.49
N GLU A 373 31.98 -17.85 -46.46
CA GLU A 373 32.85 -18.26 -45.34
C GLU A 373 32.54 -17.49 -44.04
N GLU A 374 32.20 -16.21 -44.14
CA GLU A 374 31.83 -15.38 -43.00
C GLU A 374 30.46 -15.81 -42.41
N ALA A 375 29.49 -16.12 -43.27
CA ALA A 375 28.21 -16.72 -42.86
C ALA A 375 28.39 -18.10 -42.21
N ARG A 376 29.32 -18.92 -42.72
CA ARG A 376 29.64 -20.25 -42.17
C ARG A 376 30.29 -20.16 -40.77
N LYS A 377 31.21 -19.21 -40.54
CA LYS A 377 31.81 -19.00 -39.21
C LYS A 377 30.77 -18.58 -38.16
N SER A 378 29.80 -17.76 -38.54
CA SER A 378 28.68 -17.39 -37.67
C SER A 378 27.82 -18.61 -37.30
N LEU A 379 27.55 -19.50 -38.26
CA LEU A 379 26.80 -20.73 -38.03
C LEU A 379 27.58 -21.75 -37.20
N GLU A 380 28.90 -21.88 -37.40
CA GLU A 380 29.79 -22.75 -36.62
C GLU A 380 29.90 -22.27 -35.15
N ALA A 381 29.90 -20.96 -34.90
CA ALA A 381 29.86 -20.41 -33.54
C ALA A 381 28.52 -20.72 -32.82
N GLN A 382 27.40 -20.62 -33.53
CA GLN A 382 26.09 -21.03 -33.01
C GLN A 382 26.01 -22.54 -32.75
N LEU A 383 26.67 -23.35 -33.59
CA LEU A 383 26.74 -24.80 -33.45
C LEU A 383 27.64 -25.23 -32.27
N GLU A 384 28.73 -24.51 -31.98
CA GLU A 384 29.56 -24.78 -30.81
C GLU A 384 28.90 -24.37 -29.48
N GLU A 385 28.10 -23.30 -29.46
CA GLU A 385 27.28 -22.97 -28.29
C GLU A 385 26.25 -24.08 -28.01
N ALA A 386 25.66 -24.66 -29.07
CA ALA A 386 24.74 -25.80 -28.97
C ALA A 386 25.41 -27.13 -28.56
N LYS A 387 26.75 -27.23 -28.60
CA LYS A 387 27.52 -28.42 -28.21
C LYS A 387 28.00 -28.41 -26.77
N LYS A 388 27.81 -27.32 -26.02
CA LYS A 388 28.04 -27.32 -24.57
C LYS A 388 27.16 -28.39 -23.93
N PRO A 389 27.70 -29.22 -23.01
CA PRO A 389 26.94 -30.29 -22.39
C PRO A 389 25.70 -29.71 -21.69
N VAL A 390 24.52 -30.25 -22.03
CA VAL A 390 23.29 -29.95 -21.28
C VAL A 390 23.46 -30.56 -19.90
N LEU A 391 23.86 -29.73 -18.94
CA LEU A 391 23.95 -30.12 -17.55
C LEU A 391 22.53 -30.41 -17.04
N PRO A 392 22.31 -31.52 -16.31
CA PRO A 392 20.98 -31.87 -15.80
C PRO A 392 20.54 -30.81 -14.78
N ASN A 393 19.53 -30.02 -15.16
CA ASN A 393 18.89 -29.01 -14.33
C ASN A 393 17.45 -29.46 -14.02
N LYS A 394 16.97 -29.21 -12.80
CA LYS A 394 15.63 -29.60 -12.33
C LYS A 394 14.63 -28.43 -12.23
N VAL A 395 14.97 -27.24 -12.72
CA VAL A 395 14.08 -26.07 -12.72
C VAL A 395 12.71 -26.43 -13.31
N THR A 396 11.65 -25.99 -12.64
CA THR A 396 10.26 -26.37 -12.92
C THR A 396 9.48 -25.35 -13.75
N LEU A 397 10.03 -24.14 -13.93
CA LEU A 397 9.45 -23.11 -14.78
C LEU A 397 9.38 -23.59 -16.24
N ARG A 398 8.31 -23.21 -16.94
CA ARG A 398 8.10 -23.61 -18.35
C ARG A 398 8.98 -22.80 -19.27
N ASN A 399 9.08 -21.50 -18.99
CA ASN A 399 9.92 -20.56 -19.74
C ASN A 399 10.81 -19.79 -18.74
N PRO A 400 11.83 -20.43 -18.16
CA PRO A 400 12.68 -19.81 -17.16
C PRO A 400 13.45 -18.62 -17.75
N ILE A 401 13.25 -17.43 -17.17
CA ILE A 401 14.06 -16.25 -17.44
C ILE A 401 15.10 -16.13 -16.31
N ALA A 402 16.39 -16.18 -16.65
CA ALA A 402 17.45 -16.08 -15.66
C ALA A 402 17.52 -14.66 -15.06
N ILE A 403 17.42 -14.57 -13.73
CA ILE A 403 17.86 -13.40 -12.97
C ILE A 403 19.38 -13.47 -12.82
N ALA A 404 19.88 -14.65 -12.46
CA ALA A 404 21.27 -14.94 -12.22
C ALA A 404 21.57 -16.42 -12.50
N GLY A 405 22.80 -16.74 -12.91
CA GLY A 405 23.20 -18.11 -13.25
C GLY A 405 22.77 -18.54 -14.67
N SER A 406 22.76 -19.85 -14.92
CA SER A 406 22.42 -20.40 -16.24
C SER A 406 22.07 -21.88 -16.15
N LEU A 407 21.07 -22.30 -16.94
CA LEU A 407 20.62 -23.69 -16.99
C LEU A 407 21.72 -24.63 -17.51
N THR A 408 22.63 -24.13 -18.34
CA THR A 408 23.73 -24.90 -18.96
C THR A 408 25.07 -24.76 -18.23
N GLY A 409 25.09 -24.04 -17.11
CA GLY A 409 26.31 -23.73 -16.36
C GLY A 409 26.46 -22.23 -16.14
N ALA A 410 26.40 -21.79 -14.88
CA ALA A 410 26.59 -20.38 -14.53
C ALA A 410 27.97 -19.90 -14.98
N LEU A 411 28.04 -18.71 -15.60
CA LEU A 411 29.29 -18.16 -16.13
C LEU A 411 30.26 -17.66 -15.05
N THR A 412 29.74 -17.35 -13.87
CA THR A 412 30.50 -16.81 -12.75
C THR A 412 29.93 -17.35 -11.44
N LYS A 413 30.76 -17.42 -10.41
CA LYS A 413 30.29 -17.61 -9.04
C LYS A 413 29.51 -16.36 -8.59
N ILE A 414 28.37 -16.54 -7.93
CA ILE A 414 27.57 -15.46 -7.32
C ILE A 414 27.27 -15.84 -5.87
N ASP A 415 27.52 -14.89 -4.98
CA ASP A 415 27.56 -15.06 -3.53
C ASP A 415 27.33 -13.69 -2.88
N ASP A 416 26.34 -13.58 -2.01
CA ASP A 416 25.92 -12.37 -1.31
C ASP A 416 25.54 -11.21 -2.24
N VAL A 417 24.60 -11.46 -3.18
CA VAL A 417 24.15 -10.47 -4.16
C VAL A 417 22.62 -10.38 -4.21
N PHE A 418 22.10 -9.17 -4.42
CA PHE A 418 20.69 -8.95 -4.74
C PHE A 418 20.52 -8.40 -6.18
N PHE A 419 19.36 -8.69 -6.77
CA PHE A 419 18.99 -8.29 -8.11
C PHE A 419 17.63 -7.60 -8.08
N GLN A 420 17.52 -6.43 -8.71
CA GLN A 420 16.24 -5.75 -8.89
C GLN A 420 15.50 -6.33 -10.09
N LEU A 421 14.19 -6.53 -9.94
CA LEU A 421 13.28 -6.82 -11.04
C LEU A 421 12.09 -5.86 -11.02
N ASP A 422 11.81 -5.23 -12.17
CA ASP A 422 10.63 -4.41 -12.39
C ASP A 422 9.51 -5.26 -13.00
N LEU A 423 8.39 -5.37 -12.27
CA LEU A 423 7.26 -6.21 -12.62
C LEU A 423 6.20 -5.43 -13.41
N PRO A 424 5.51 -6.08 -14.36
CA PRO A 424 4.43 -5.46 -15.13
C PRO A 424 3.11 -5.36 -14.35
N PHE A 425 3.04 -5.87 -13.12
CA PHE A 425 1.92 -5.74 -12.18
C PHE A 425 2.45 -5.66 -10.75
N ALA A 426 1.68 -5.09 -9.83
CA ALA A 426 2.08 -4.97 -8.44
C ALA A 426 1.84 -6.28 -7.68
N VAL A 427 2.80 -6.69 -6.87
CA VAL A 427 2.63 -7.75 -5.87
C VAL A 427 2.36 -7.12 -4.51
N THR A 428 1.49 -7.74 -3.71
CA THR A 428 1.05 -7.17 -2.43
C THR A 428 1.46 -8.04 -1.25
N LEU A 429 2.00 -7.42 -0.21
CA LEU A 429 2.40 -8.07 1.05
C LEU A 429 2.01 -7.19 2.24
N TYR A 430 1.26 -7.73 3.20
CA TYR A 430 0.74 -6.98 4.37
C TYR A 430 0.06 -5.65 3.98
N GLY A 431 -0.76 -5.67 2.93
CA GLY A 431 -1.47 -4.51 2.41
C GLY A 431 -0.63 -3.57 1.53
N HIS A 432 0.69 -3.76 1.46
CA HIS A 432 1.60 -2.91 0.69
C HIS A 432 1.86 -3.50 -0.70
N ALA A 433 1.63 -2.71 -1.75
CA ALA A 433 1.78 -3.13 -3.13
C ALA A 433 3.02 -2.50 -3.78
N SER A 434 3.81 -3.28 -4.51
CA SER A 434 4.99 -2.80 -5.24
C SER A 434 5.18 -3.52 -6.57
N THR A 435 5.63 -2.79 -7.59
CA THR A 435 6.12 -3.36 -8.85
C THR A 435 7.63 -3.58 -8.84
N LYS A 436 8.33 -3.13 -7.79
CA LYS A 436 9.79 -3.25 -7.67
C LYS A 436 10.13 -4.30 -6.62
N ILE A 437 10.72 -5.40 -7.08
CA ILE A 437 11.18 -6.46 -6.19
C ILE A 437 12.69 -6.61 -6.24
N PHE A 438 13.26 -7.10 -5.15
CA PHE A 438 14.68 -7.33 -4.99
C PHE A 438 14.90 -8.75 -4.51
N VAL A 439 15.49 -9.59 -5.36
CA VAL A 439 15.69 -11.02 -5.15
C VAL A 439 17.14 -11.27 -4.75
N THR A 440 17.38 -12.01 -3.67
CA THR A 440 18.75 -12.38 -3.25
C THR A 440 19.05 -13.82 -3.64
N ASP A 441 20.33 -14.11 -3.87
CA ASP A 441 20.82 -15.49 -3.95
C ASP A 441 20.59 -16.26 -2.65
N ASN A 442 20.70 -15.59 -1.51
CA ASN A 442 20.41 -16.08 -0.15
C ASN A 442 18.92 -16.35 0.16
N GLY A 443 18.10 -16.63 -0.86
CA GLY A 443 16.73 -17.13 -0.69
C GLY A 443 15.76 -16.12 -0.08
N MET A 444 15.87 -14.84 -0.44
CA MET A 444 14.96 -13.77 -0.03
C MET A 444 14.38 -13.00 -1.21
N LEU A 445 13.21 -12.40 -1.00
CA LEU A 445 12.63 -11.40 -1.89
C LEU A 445 12.12 -10.21 -1.06
N CYS A 446 12.53 -9.00 -1.38
CA CYS A 446 12.12 -7.76 -0.72
C CYS A 446 11.35 -6.84 -1.68
N LEU A 447 10.39 -6.08 -1.17
CA LEU A 447 9.71 -5.03 -1.94
C LEU A 447 10.43 -3.68 -1.77
N ASP A 448 10.36 -2.84 -2.81
CA ASP A 448 10.84 -1.45 -2.92
C ASP A 448 12.35 -1.21 -2.82
N LYS A 449 13.07 -2.01 -2.04
CA LYS A 449 14.53 -1.94 -1.92
C LYS A 449 15.14 -3.30 -1.61
N GLY A 450 16.41 -3.45 -2.00
CA GLY A 450 17.24 -4.60 -1.62
C GLY A 450 17.66 -4.57 -0.16
N THR A 451 18.28 -5.68 0.27
CA THR A 451 18.93 -5.84 1.57
C THR A 451 20.44 -5.86 1.39
N ASP A 452 21.19 -5.63 2.47
CA ASP A 452 22.63 -5.92 2.47
C ASP A 452 22.83 -7.43 2.50
N ALA A 453 23.01 -8.04 1.31
CA ALA A 453 23.11 -9.48 1.16
C ALA A 453 24.32 -10.06 1.91
N VAL A 454 25.42 -9.32 2.04
CA VAL A 454 26.63 -9.76 2.77
C VAL A 454 26.36 -9.85 4.26
N ASN A 455 25.84 -8.78 4.87
CA ASN A 455 25.59 -8.75 6.31
C ASN A 455 24.35 -9.56 6.73
N HIS A 456 23.48 -9.90 5.78
CA HIS A 456 22.22 -10.62 6.02
C HIS A 456 22.13 -11.94 5.25
N ARG A 457 23.25 -12.63 5.01
CA ARG A 457 23.26 -13.95 4.38
C ARG A 457 22.70 -15.08 5.25
N ILE A 458 22.87 -14.98 6.58
CA ILE A 458 22.43 -16.02 7.51
C ILE A 458 21.04 -15.72 8.07
N GLY A 459 20.14 -16.70 7.95
CA GLY A 459 18.79 -16.63 8.50
C GLY A 459 18.73 -16.32 10.00
N GLN A 460 17.83 -15.41 10.38
CA GLN A 460 17.51 -15.06 11.77
C GLN A 460 16.05 -15.36 12.10
N VAL A 461 15.72 -15.48 13.39
CA VAL A 461 14.31 -15.59 13.82
C VAL A 461 13.53 -14.35 13.40
N LEU A 462 12.32 -14.53 12.86
CA LEU A 462 11.45 -13.41 12.49
C LEU A 462 10.73 -12.84 13.73
N PRO A 463 10.49 -11.51 13.78
CA PRO A 463 10.82 -10.54 12.74
C PRO A 463 12.30 -10.13 12.82
N SER A 464 12.96 -10.02 11.66
CA SER A 464 14.32 -9.49 11.56
C SER A 464 14.26 -8.11 10.92
N ARG A 465 14.49 -7.07 11.72
CA ARG A 465 14.28 -5.66 11.32
C ARG A 465 15.55 -4.88 11.06
N ASP A 466 16.69 -5.38 11.52
CA ASP A 466 17.96 -4.71 11.36
C ASP A 466 18.45 -4.90 9.92
N GLY A 467 18.49 -3.81 9.15
CA GLY A 467 18.94 -3.77 7.75
C GLY A 467 18.08 -4.52 6.72
N ILE A 468 17.14 -5.36 7.15
CA ILE A 468 16.17 -6.04 6.27
C ILE A 468 15.03 -5.08 5.88
N PRO A 469 14.63 -5.00 4.60
CA PRO A 469 13.45 -4.24 4.18
C PRO A 469 12.17 -4.64 4.94
N PRO A 470 11.23 -3.71 5.17
CA PRO A 470 10.04 -3.99 5.98
C PRO A 470 9.14 -5.08 5.40
N TYR A 471 9.03 -5.14 4.07
CA TYR A 471 8.21 -6.08 3.31
C TYR A 471 9.13 -7.11 2.65
N SER A 472 9.29 -8.26 3.31
CA SER A 472 10.22 -9.30 2.86
C SER A 472 9.63 -10.70 2.98
N LEU A 473 9.94 -11.53 1.99
CA LEU A 473 9.64 -12.94 1.88
C LEU A 473 10.94 -13.72 2.07
N PHE A 474 10.86 -14.79 2.86
CA PHE A 474 11.98 -15.67 3.16
C PHE A 474 11.55 -17.10 2.78
N PRO A 475 11.52 -17.46 1.48
CA PRO A 475 11.21 -18.83 1.08
C PRO A 475 12.23 -19.83 1.62
N PHE A 476 13.52 -19.45 1.69
CA PHE A 476 14.57 -20.28 2.28
C PHE A 476 15.80 -19.42 2.63
N TRP A 477 15.66 -18.53 3.62
CA TRP A 477 16.71 -17.58 3.94
C TRP A 477 17.88 -18.24 4.66
N THR A 478 19.00 -18.37 3.96
CA THR A 478 20.28 -18.93 4.42
C THR A 478 21.40 -18.54 3.47
N ASP A 479 22.64 -18.91 3.83
CA ASP A 479 23.86 -18.61 3.08
C ASP A 479 23.96 -19.55 1.86
N LEU A 480 23.49 -19.08 0.71
CA LEU A 480 23.36 -19.81 -0.55
C LEU A 480 24.27 -19.22 -1.62
N MET A 481 24.58 -20.00 -2.66
CA MET A 481 25.56 -19.64 -3.66
C MET A 481 25.23 -20.27 -5.02
N ILE A 482 25.49 -19.52 -6.09
CA ILE A 482 25.53 -20.02 -7.47
C ILE A 482 26.99 -20.35 -7.78
N CYS A 483 27.28 -21.60 -8.14
CA CYS A 483 28.62 -22.06 -8.47
C CYS A 483 28.90 -21.90 -9.96
N GLU A 484 30.05 -21.35 -10.31
CA GLU A 484 30.54 -21.30 -11.69
C GLU A 484 30.59 -22.71 -12.31
N GLY A 485 30.13 -22.83 -13.56
CA GLY A 485 30.12 -24.08 -14.31
C GLY A 485 29.06 -25.11 -13.88
N LYS A 486 28.30 -24.87 -12.81
CA LYS A 486 27.17 -25.71 -12.39
C LYS A 486 25.84 -25.15 -12.93
N PRO A 487 24.82 -25.98 -13.14
CA PRO A 487 23.52 -25.53 -13.68
C PRO A 487 22.70 -24.82 -12.60
N HIS A 488 23.31 -23.90 -11.85
CA HIS A 488 22.67 -23.17 -10.76
C HIS A 488 22.13 -21.83 -11.27
N GLY A 489 21.10 -21.34 -10.60
CA GLY A 489 20.60 -20.01 -10.86
C GLY A 489 19.34 -19.66 -10.08
N ILE A 490 18.94 -18.41 -10.30
CA ILE A 490 17.65 -17.88 -9.87
C ILE A 490 16.92 -17.50 -11.14
N TYR A 491 15.70 -18.01 -11.28
CA TYR A 491 14.89 -17.84 -12.47
C TYR A 491 13.54 -17.27 -12.09
N TYR A 492 12.89 -16.58 -13.03
CA TYR A 492 11.51 -16.18 -12.87
C TYR A 492 10.72 -16.43 -14.15
N GLU A 493 9.41 -16.53 -13.99
CA GLU A 493 8.46 -16.56 -15.09
C GLU A 493 7.21 -15.78 -14.67
N ILE A 494 6.64 -15.02 -15.62
CA ILE A 494 5.33 -14.39 -15.47
C ILE A 494 4.40 -15.01 -16.51
N VAL A 495 3.32 -15.62 -16.05
CA VAL A 495 2.31 -16.27 -16.91
C VAL A 495 0.93 -15.68 -16.67
N GLY A 496 0.06 -15.75 -17.67
CA GLY A 496 -1.33 -15.29 -17.58
C GLY A 496 -1.58 -13.92 -18.18
N GLU A 497 -2.86 -13.54 -18.24
CA GLU A 497 -3.34 -12.27 -18.77
C GLU A 497 -3.44 -11.21 -17.67
N THR A 498 -3.47 -9.92 -18.04
CA THR A 498 -3.68 -8.79 -17.10
C THR A 498 -4.84 -9.02 -16.14
N GLY A 499 -4.59 -8.88 -14.84
CA GLY A 499 -5.55 -9.15 -13.76
C GLY A 499 -5.56 -10.59 -13.26
N ALA A 500 -4.85 -11.50 -13.92
CA ALA A 500 -4.75 -12.92 -13.58
C ALA A 500 -3.32 -13.46 -13.77
N ARG A 501 -2.31 -12.58 -13.73
CA ARG A 501 -0.91 -12.99 -13.89
C ARG A 501 -0.39 -13.69 -12.64
N THR A 502 0.56 -14.59 -12.84
CA THR A 502 1.31 -15.25 -11.76
C THR A 502 2.78 -15.01 -11.97
N LEU A 503 3.46 -14.48 -10.94
CA LEU A 503 4.90 -14.44 -10.85
C LEU A 503 5.37 -15.66 -10.06
N THR A 504 6.30 -16.43 -10.64
CA THR A 504 7.05 -17.45 -9.90
C THR A 504 8.53 -17.10 -9.93
N VAL A 505 9.19 -17.10 -8.77
CA VAL A 505 10.65 -16.95 -8.66
C VAL A 505 11.20 -18.24 -8.06
N GLU A 506 12.16 -18.84 -8.73
CA GLU A 506 12.66 -20.18 -8.46
C GLU A 506 14.18 -20.18 -8.26
N TRP A 507 14.63 -20.81 -7.18
CA TRP A 507 16.03 -20.99 -6.87
C TRP A 507 16.42 -22.45 -7.09
N TYR A 508 17.52 -22.64 -7.81
CA TYR A 508 18.22 -23.91 -7.92
C TYR A 508 19.70 -23.65 -7.64
N VAL A 509 20.10 -23.79 -6.38
CA VAL A 509 21.38 -23.29 -5.86
C VAL A 509 21.98 -24.25 -4.84
N THR A 510 23.19 -23.96 -4.35
CA THR A 510 23.84 -24.72 -3.28
C THR A 510 24.11 -23.86 -2.05
N ARG A 511 24.47 -24.47 -0.93
CA ARG A 511 24.93 -23.73 0.25
C ARG A 511 26.38 -23.26 0.09
N TYR A 512 26.69 -22.08 0.61
CA TYR A 512 28.06 -21.59 0.64
C TYR A 512 29.00 -22.59 1.32
N GLY A 513 30.14 -22.86 0.67
CA GLY A 513 31.14 -23.81 1.15
C GLY A 513 30.71 -25.29 1.13
N GLN A 514 29.52 -25.62 0.61
CA GLN A 514 28.96 -26.97 0.55
C GLN A 514 28.30 -27.19 -0.83
N GLU A 515 29.10 -27.22 -1.90
CA GLU A 515 28.57 -27.22 -3.27
C GLU A 515 27.89 -28.52 -3.74
N ASP A 516 27.82 -29.53 -2.88
CA ASP A 516 27.05 -30.76 -3.10
C ASP A 516 25.69 -30.73 -2.38
N GLN A 517 25.40 -29.67 -1.61
CA GLN A 517 24.14 -29.48 -0.92
C GLN A 517 23.19 -28.64 -1.76
N TYR A 518 22.30 -29.30 -2.51
CA TYR A 518 21.35 -28.65 -3.40
C TYR A 518 20.09 -28.18 -2.67
N PHE A 519 19.60 -27.02 -3.08
CA PHE A 519 18.36 -26.41 -2.63
C PHE A 519 17.55 -26.00 -3.85
N HIS A 520 16.33 -26.51 -3.93
CA HIS A 520 15.41 -26.32 -5.02
C HIS A 520 14.03 -25.97 -4.49
N PHE A 521 13.66 -24.70 -4.65
CA PHE A 521 12.41 -24.15 -4.12
C PHE A 521 11.96 -22.96 -4.95
N ASN A 522 10.67 -22.64 -4.87
CA ASN A 522 10.15 -21.41 -5.47
C ASN A 522 9.19 -20.68 -4.54
N LEU A 523 8.98 -19.41 -4.86
CA LEU A 523 7.86 -18.61 -4.37
C LEU A 523 6.94 -18.25 -5.53
N LEU A 524 5.66 -18.13 -5.23
CA LEU A 524 4.62 -17.81 -6.18
C LEU A 524 3.69 -16.72 -5.63
N LEU A 525 3.42 -15.73 -6.46
CA LEU A 525 2.58 -14.55 -6.20
C LEU A 525 1.58 -14.39 -7.35
N GLU A 526 0.31 -14.21 -7.04
CA GLU A 526 -0.77 -14.07 -8.03
C GLU A 526 -1.38 -12.68 -7.98
N GLU A 527 -1.51 -12.05 -9.14
CA GLU A 527 -2.15 -10.74 -9.31
C GLU A 527 -3.60 -10.74 -8.80
N ALA A 528 -4.32 -11.85 -9.03
CA ALA A 528 -5.69 -12.05 -8.58
C ALA A 528 -5.83 -12.39 -7.08
N ARG A 529 -4.73 -12.67 -6.37
CA ARG A 529 -4.73 -13.04 -4.94
C ARG A 529 -3.74 -12.18 -4.16
N PRO A 530 -3.98 -10.86 -4.02
CA PRO A 530 -3.08 -9.98 -3.28
C PRO A 530 -2.93 -10.47 -1.83
N ASN A 531 -1.77 -10.22 -1.23
CA ASN A 531 -1.37 -10.65 0.12
C ASN A 531 -1.14 -12.15 0.31
N VAL A 532 -1.44 -12.99 -0.69
CA VAL A 532 -1.22 -14.43 -0.61
C VAL A 532 0.09 -14.81 -1.28
N VAL A 533 0.95 -15.51 -0.55
CA VAL A 533 2.25 -16.00 -1.03
C VAL A 533 2.31 -17.50 -0.83
N THR A 534 2.78 -18.22 -1.85
CA THR A 534 2.99 -19.67 -1.77
C THR A 534 4.47 -19.99 -1.93
N PHE A 535 5.02 -20.81 -1.03
CA PHE A 535 6.34 -21.41 -1.17
C PHE A 535 6.19 -22.90 -1.47
N LYS A 536 6.98 -23.41 -2.41
CA LYS A 536 7.07 -24.84 -2.72
C LYS A 536 8.50 -25.32 -2.68
N TYR A 537 8.68 -26.53 -2.16
CA TYR A 537 9.99 -27.15 -1.98
C TYR A 537 10.05 -28.46 -2.75
N TYR A 538 11.05 -28.57 -3.61
CA TYR A 538 11.29 -29.73 -4.47
C TYR A 538 12.47 -30.54 -3.94
N ASP A 539 13.50 -29.85 -3.47
CA ASP A 539 14.65 -30.46 -2.80
C ASP A 539 15.25 -29.49 -1.78
N ALA A 540 15.68 -30.02 -0.64
CA ALA A 540 16.38 -29.27 0.40
C ALA A 540 17.12 -30.29 1.25
N VAL A 541 18.41 -30.48 0.96
CA VAL A 541 19.18 -31.60 1.52
C VAL A 541 19.18 -31.65 3.05
N ASP A 542 19.17 -30.50 3.72
CA ASP A 542 19.16 -30.39 5.18
C ASP A 542 17.75 -30.26 5.77
N LYS A 543 16.71 -30.35 4.93
CA LYS A 543 15.29 -30.21 5.27
C LYS A 543 14.96 -28.91 6.01
N GLY A 544 15.74 -27.85 5.84
CA GLY A 544 15.55 -26.57 6.52
C GLY A 544 16.19 -26.49 7.91
N ALA A 545 17.13 -27.39 8.24
CA ALA A 545 17.87 -27.37 9.50
C ALA A 545 18.62 -26.06 9.76
N GLN A 546 18.97 -25.30 8.71
CA GLN A 546 19.70 -24.05 8.80
C GLN A 546 19.11 -23.00 7.86
N CYS A 547 17.87 -22.58 8.09
CA CYS A 547 17.25 -21.49 7.35
C CYS A 547 16.12 -20.85 8.15
N THR A 548 15.73 -19.65 7.71
CA THR A 548 14.48 -19.00 8.11
C THR A 548 13.45 -19.12 6.99
N ILE A 549 12.23 -19.56 7.32
CA ILE A 549 11.10 -19.62 6.40
C ILE A 549 9.94 -18.82 6.95
N GLY A 550 9.54 -17.78 6.22
CA GLY A 550 8.44 -16.91 6.64
C GLY A 550 8.27 -15.67 5.78
N VAL A 551 7.44 -14.74 6.28
CA VAL A 551 7.13 -13.47 5.64
C VAL A 551 7.00 -12.37 6.69
N GLN A 552 7.43 -11.15 6.39
CA GLN A 552 7.30 -10.00 7.30
C GLN A 552 6.82 -8.73 6.58
N GLY A 553 6.02 -7.93 7.28
CA GLY A 553 5.65 -6.54 6.98
C GLY A 553 6.16 -5.65 8.11
N PRO A 554 5.99 -4.33 8.15
CA PRO A 554 6.68 -3.43 9.10
C PRO A 554 6.45 -3.77 10.59
N THR A 555 5.23 -4.15 10.96
CA THR A 555 4.83 -4.45 12.34
C THR A 555 4.46 -5.91 12.56
N GLU A 556 4.17 -6.65 11.49
CA GLU A 556 3.66 -8.01 11.52
C GLU A 556 4.62 -8.99 10.85
N PHE A 557 4.55 -10.27 11.22
CA PHE A 557 5.30 -11.33 10.58
C PHE A 557 4.61 -12.68 10.77
N LYS A 558 4.97 -13.65 9.93
CA LYS A 558 4.58 -15.06 10.05
C LYS A 558 5.80 -15.91 9.84
N LEU A 559 6.07 -16.80 10.79
CA LEU A 559 7.19 -17.72 10.79
C LEU A 559 6.68 -19.15 10.66
N PHE A 560 7.15 -19.89 9.66
CA PHE A 560 6.88 -21.32 9.52
C PHE A 560 7.96 -22.16 10.22
N SER A 561 9.23 -21.83 9.97
CA SER A 561 10.38 -22.58 10.49
C SER A 561 11.57 -21.64 10.71
N TYR A 562 12.32 -21.90 11.78
CA TYR A 562 13.65 -21.34 12.00
C TYR A 562 14.57 -22.45 12.49
N ASN A 563 15.52 -22.86 11.65
CA ASN A 563 16.47 -23.95 11.94
C ASN A 563 15.81 -25.28 12.36
N GLU A 564 14.70 -25.65 11.71
CA GLU A 564 13.99 -26.91 11.95
C GLU A 564 13.86 -27.74 10.68
N GLN A 565 14.09 -29.05 10.80
CA GLN A 565 14.03 -30.03 9.71
C GLN A 565 12.57 -30.35 9.29
N LYS A 566 11.87 -29.36 8.73
CA LYS A 566 10.45 -29.45 8.33
C LYS A 566 10.23 -29.48 6.82
N VAL A 567 11.26 -29.21 6.02
CA VAL A 567 11.17 -29.00 4.57
C VAL A 567 11.46 -30.29 3.82
N ALA A 568 10.44 -31.15 3.68
CA ALA A 568 10.53 -32.32 2.81
C ALA A 568 10.20 -31.96 1.35
N PRO A 569 10.76 -32.68 0.36
CA PRO A 569 10.30 -32.61 -1.03
C PRO A 569 8.77 -32.75 -1.13
N GLY A 570 8.14 -31.86 -1.89
CA GLY A 570 6.69 -31.80 -2.04
C GLY A 570 5.98 -30.97 -0.97
N LEU A 571 6.71 -30.32 -0.05
CA LEU A 571 6.09 -29.40 0.92
C LEU A 571 5.62 -28.11 0.24
N GLN A 572 4.42 -27.67 0.58
CA GLN A 572 3.89 -26.35 0.23
C GLN A 572 3.45 -25.58 1.48
N VAL A 573 3.86 -24.31 1.57
CA VAL A 573 3.44 -23.39 2.62
C VAL A 573 2.79 -22.17 1.98
N VAL A 574 1.58 -21.82 2.43
CA VAL A 574 0.84 -20.65 1.95
C VAL A 574 0.67 -19.67 3.09
N PHE A 575 1.10 -18.43 2.89
CA PHE A 575 0.89 -17.31 3.81
C PHE A 575 -0.15 -16.36 3.24
N ASP A 576 -1.23 -16.08 3.99
CA ASP A 576 -2.17 -15.01 3.65
C ASP A 576 -1.91 -13.81 4.56
N THR A 577 -1.12 -12.85 4.11
CA THR A 577 -0.73 -11.67 4.90
C THR A 577 -1.84 -10.62 5.05
N GLY A 578 -3.02 -10.82 4.46
CA GLY A 578 -4.19 -9.97 4.67
C GLY A 578 -5.02 -10.39 5.89
N THR A 579 -4.80 -11.62 6.38
CA THR A 579 -5.55 -12.19 7.51
C THR A 579 -4.62 -12.52 8.67
N ALA A 580 -4.95 -12.05 9.87
CA ALA A 580 -4.19 -12.37 11.09
C ALA A 580 -4.12 -13.90 11.31
N ASN A 581 -2.93 -14.43 11.60
CA ASN A 581 -2.66 -15.86 11.85
C ASN A 581 -3.01 -16.84 10.72
N ALA A 582 -3.26 -16.39 9.48
CA ALA A 582 -3.52 -17.28 8.35
C ALA A 582 -2.22 -17.82 7.71
N MET A 583 -1.94 -19.10 7.92
CA MET A 583 -0.90 -19.89 7.26
C MET A 583 -1.41 -21.32 7.05
N ALA A 584 -1.22 -21.87 5.85
CA ALA A 584 -1.61 -23.23 5.52
C ALA A 584 -0.39 -24.05 5.08
N VAL A 585 -0.32 -25.30 5.52
CA VAL A 585 0.74 -26.25 5.18
C VAL A 585 0.10 -27.45 4.51
N SER A 586 0.63 -27.83 3.35
CA SER A 586 0.08 -28.89 2.51
C SER A 586 1.21 -29.59 1.76
N THR A 587 0.87 -30.65 1.01
CA THR A 587 1.84 -31.36 0.15
C THR A 587 1.38 -31.36 -1.29
N PHE A 588 2.33 -31.46 -2.22
CA PHE A 588 2.11 -31.62 -3.65
C PHE A 588 3.05 -32.69 -4.21
N SER A 589 2.71 -33.28 -5.35
CA SER A 589 3.56 -34.26 -6.02
C SER A 589 4.74 -33.58 -6.69
N VAL A 590 5.95 -34.05 -6.39
CA VAL A 590 7.17 -33.71 -7.13
C VAL A 590 7.30 -34.74 -8.25
N GLU A 591 7.31 -34.28 -9.51
CA GLU A 591 7.54 -35.14 -10.69
C GLU A 591 9.02 -35.40 -10.93
#